data_AF-A0A6L6Q134-F1
#
_entry.id   AF-A0A6L6Q134-F1
#
_cell.length_a   1.000
_cell.length_b   1.000
_cell.length_c   1.000
_cell.angle_alpha   90.00
_cell.angle_beta   90.00
_cell.angle_gamma   90.00
#
_symmetry.space_group_name_H-M   'P 1'
#
loop_
_entity.id
_entity.type
_entity.pdbx_description
1 polymer ?
#
loop_
_entity_poly.entity_id
_entity_poly.type
_entity_poly.pdbx_seq_one_letter_code
_entity_poly.pdbx_strand_id
1 'polypeptide(L)'
;MANEFASLIQSDLASLTNAAADLSNATIAPAAQFGNMPGQPGQSGHQGGNFSFATSMREALNKVNNDDAMAAQKMADVDAGKSDDLVGAMLASQEANLSFSMLMQVRNKVMGAMDELIKLPL
;
A
#
# COMPACT_ATOMS: atom_id res chain seq x y z
N MET A 1 23.55 34.65 -5.11
CA MET A 1 22.22 34.47 -4.47
C MET A 1 21.26 33.57 -5.25
N ALA A 2 21.17 33.60 -6.59
CA ALA A 2 20.28 32.65 -7.32
C ALA A 2 20.82 31.20 -7.41
N ASN A 3 22.15 31.02 -7.44
CA ASN A 3 22.77 29.68 -7.56
C ASN A 3 22.82 28.87 -6.26
N GLU A 4 22.61 29.50 -5.10
CA GLU A 4 22.63 28.82 -3.79
C GLU A 4 21.30 28.12 -3.49
N PHE A 5 20.18 28.65 -4.01
CA PHE A 5 18.88 27.98 -3.93
C PHE A 5 18.83 26.74 -4.84
N ALA A 6 19.48 26.78 -6.01
CA ALA A 6 19.54 25.64 -6.91
C ALA A 6 20.36 24.47 -6.32
N SER A 7 21.46 24.75 -5.60
CA SER A 7 22.26 23.70 -4.96
C SER A 7 21.56 23.06 -3.77
N LEU A 8 20.78 23.82 -3.00
CA LEU A 8 19.98 23.32 -1.88
C LEU A 8 18.86 22.38 -2.39
N ILE A 9 18.16 22.74 -3.46
CA ILE A 9 17.12 21.90 -4.06
C ILE A 9 17.72 20.61 -4.64
N GLN A 10 18.90 20.70 -5.28
CA GLN A 10 19.57 19.52 -5.83
C GLN A 10 20.07 18.57 -4.73
N SER A 11 20.49 19.09 -3.59
CA SER A 11 20.85 18.28 -2.41
C SER A 11 19.63 17.58 -1.81
N ASP A 12 18.46 18.25 -1.80
CA ASP A 12 17.22 17.67 -1.27
C ASP A 12 16.66 16.59 -2.20
N LEU A 13 16.73 16.80 -3.52
CA LEU A 13 16.37 15.78 -4.51
C LEU A 13 17.26 14.53 -4.44
N ALA A 14 18.56 14.73 -4.17
CA ALA A 14 19.49 13.64 -3.97
C ALA A 14 19.24 12.88 -2.66
N SER A 15 18.83 13.57 -1.58
CA SER A 15 18.48 12.92 -0.31
C SER A 15 17.19 12.10 -0.44
N LEU A 16 16.17 12.64 -1.12
CA LEU A 16 14.90 11.95 -1.40
C LEU A 16 15.11 10.72 -2.30
N THR A 17 15.97 10.80 -3.30
CA THR A 17 16.33 9.67 -4.16
C THR A 17 17.00 8.54 -3.38
N ASN A 18 17.93 8.88 -2.48
CA ASN A 18 18.59 7.89 -1.64
C ASN A 18 17.63 7.27 -0.61
N ALA A 19 16.73 8.06 -0.03
CA ALA A 19 15.70 7.56 0.89
C ALA A 19 14.69 6.64 0.19
N ALA A 20 14.30 6.96 -1.05
CA ALA A 20 13.42 6.11 -1.86
C ALA A 20 14.10 4.80 -2.26
N ALA A 21 15.41 4.82 -2.56
CA ALA A 21 16.19 3.62 -2.84
C ALA A 21 16.30 2.72 -1.60
N ASP A 22 16.52 3.28 -0.41
CA ASP A 22 16.56 2.55 0.86
C ASP A 22 15.22 1.87 1.17
N LEU A 23 14.10 2.58 0.98
CA LEU A 23 12.76 2.01 1.16
C LEU A 23 12.44 0.92 0.14
N SER A 24 12.93 1.04 -1.10
CA SER A 24 12.80 -0.01 -2.12
C SER A 24 13.62 -1.26 -1.82
N ASN A 25 14.72 -1.11 -1.07
CA ASN A 25 15.59 -2.19 -0.63
C ASN A 25 15.24 -2.74 0.76
N ALA A 26 14.24 -2.15 1.43
CA ALA A 26 13.59 -2.71 2.62
C ALA A 26 12.76 -3.95 2.24
N THR A 27 13.48 -4.99 1.83
CA THR A 27 13.01 -6.36 1.76
C THR A 27 12.46 -6.69 3.14
N ILE A 28 11.16 -6.98 3.23
CA ILE A 28 10.51 -7.35 4.48
C ILE A 28 11.23 -8.57 5.05
N ALA A 29 12.14 -8.32 5.99
CA ALA A 29 12.84 -9.37 6.71
C ALA A 29 11.85 -10.07 7.65
N PRO A 30 11.93 -11.39 7.80
CA PRO A 30 11.11 -12.12 8.76
C PRO A 30 11.28 -11.54 10.17
N ALA A 31 10.18 -11.42 10.90
CA ALA A 31 10.10 -10.84 12.25
C ALA A 31 11.01 -11.52 13.31
N ALA A 32 11.76 -12.57 12.95
CA ALA A 32 12.70 -13.26 13.81
C ALA A 32 13.97 -12.46 14.12
N GLN A 33 14.29 -11.40 13.36
CA GLN A 33 15.60 -10.75 13.46
C GLN A 33 15.64 -9.48 14.34
N PHE A 34 14.48 -8.97 14.80
CA PHE A 34 14.42 -7.80 15.69
C PHE A 34 14.58 -8.12 17.19
N GLY A 35 14.75 -9.39 17.56
CA GLY A 35 14.80 -9.83 18.97
C GLY A 35 16.16 -9.72 19.66
N ASN A 36 17.22 -9.27 18.98
CA ASN A 36 18.59 -9.41 19.49
C ASN A 36 19.33 -8.09 19.73
N MET A 37 18.65 -7.12 20.35
CA MET A 37 19.26 -5.87 20.84
C MET A 37 19.38 -5.92 22.37
N PRO A 38 20.61 -6.02 22.94
CA PRO A 38 20.79 -6.14 24.38
C PRO A 38 20.62 -4.77 25.04
N GLY A 39 19.55 -4.58 25.82
CA GLY A 39 19.46 -3.40 26.69
C GLY A 39 18.09 -2.90 27.12
N GLN A 40 16.96 -3.54 26.81
CA GLN A 40 15.66 -3.02 27.26
C GLN A 40 14.81 -4.08 27.99
N PRO A 41 14.57 -3.91 29.31
CA PRO A 41 13.72 -4.79 30.07
C PRO A 41 12.24 -4.46 29.85
N GLY A 42 11.48 -5.45 29.40
CA GLY A 42 10.07 -5.61 29.75
C GLY A 42 9.05 -4.70 29.06
N GLN A 43 8.79 -4.95 27.78
CA GLN A 43 7.42 -4.91 27.27
C GLN A 43 7.12 -6.21 26.55
N SER A 44 6.80 -7.21 27.36
CA SER A 44 5.97 -8.36 27.01
C SER A 44 4.56 -7.87 26.65
N GLY A 45 4.45 -7.31 25.44
CA GLY A 45 3.21 -7.11 24.72
C GLY A 45 3.21 -8.02 23.50
N HIS A 46 3.14 -9.33 23.74
CA HIS A 46 2.72 -10.28 22.71
C HIS A 46 1.24 -10.01 22.41
N GLN A 47 0.97 -8.92 21.69
CA GLN A 47 -0.24 -8.85 20.87
C GLN A 47 0.07 -9.62 19.59
N GLY A 48 0.29 -10.92 19.75
CA GLY A 48 0.20 -11.91 18.69
C GLY A 48 -1.26 -12.04 18.26
N GLY A 49 -1.85 -10.93 17.81
CA GLY A 49 -2.99 -11.01 16.93
C GLY A 49 -2.45 -11.67 15.68
N ASN A 50 -2.79 -12.94 15.48
CA ASN A 50 -2.50 -13.71 14.29
C ASN A 50 -2.85 -12.84 13.07
N PHE A 51 -1.86 -12.16 12.47
CA PHE A 51 -2.09 -11.36 11.28
C PHE A 51 -2.41 -12.36 10.17
N SER A 52 -3.70 -12.61 10.00
CA SER A 52 -4.20 -13.56 9.04
C SER A 52 -4.21 -12.87 7.69
N PHE A 53 -3.31 -13.29 6.81
CA PHE A 53 -3.27 -12.85 5.42
C PHE A 53 -4.67 -12.91 4.77
N ALA A 54 -5.45 -13.96 5.06
CA ALA A 54 -6.81 -14.10 4.56
C ALA A 54 -7.75 -13.00 5.07
N THR A 55 -7.58 -12.56 6.32
CA THR A 55 -8.36 -11.44 6.89
C THR A 55 -7.98 -10.12 6.22
N SER A 56 -6.68 -9.86 6.06
CA SER A 56 -6.19 -8.64 5.40
C SER A 56 -6.57 -8.58 3.92
N MET A 57 -6.51 -9.72 3.21
CA MET A 57 -6.97 -9.81 1.82
C MET A 57 -8.47 -9.59 1.70
N ARG A 58 -9.27 -10.11 2.65
CA ARG A 58 -10.71 -9.88 2.71
C ARG A 58 -11.04 -8.42 2.99
N GLU A 59 -10.31 -7.78 3.89
CA GLU A 59 -10.44 -6.36 4.17
C GLU A 59 -10.08 -5.50 2.94
N ALA A 60 -8.98 -5.81 2.26
CA ALA A 60 -8.59 -5.15 1.01
C ALA A 60 -9.66 -5.30 -0.08
N LEU A 61 -10.25 -6.49 -0.23
CA LEU A 61 -11.38 -6.74 -1.15
C LEU A 61 -12.59 -5.87 -0.82
N ASN A 62 -12.98 -5.82 0.45
CA ASN A 62 -14.09 -4.99 0.91
C ASN A 62 -13.79 -3.49 0.70
N LYS A 63 -12.56 -3.06 0.94
CA LYS A 63 -12.14 -1.67 0.73
C LYS A 63 -12.27 -1.28 -0.75
N VAL A 64 -11.70 -2.08 -1.66
CA VAL A 64 -11.79 -1.82 -3.11
C VAL A 64 -13.25 -1.79 -3.57
N ASN A 65 -14.11 -2.67 -3.06
CA ASN A 65 -15.53 -2.67 -3.39
C ASN A 65 -16.25 -1.39 -2.90
N ASN A 66 -15.88 -0.92 -1.71
CA ASN A 66 -16.43 0.32 -1.17
C ASN A 66 -15.93 1.54 -1.95
N ASP A 67 -14.65 1.57 -2.30
CA ASP A 67 -14.05 2.64 -3.10
C ASP A 67 -14.73 2.74 -4.49
N ASP A 68 -15.01 1.60 -5.12
CA ASP A 68 -15.75 1.51 -6.39
C ASP A 68 -17.20 2.03 -6.25
N ALA A 69 -17.92 1.58 -5.23
CA ALA A 69 -19.29 2.02 -4.97
C ALA A 69 -19.35 3.53 -4.65
N MET A 70 -18.41 4.05 -3.87
CA MET A 70 -18.29 5.47 -3.58
C MET A 70 -17.99 6.29 -4.84
N ALA A 71 -17.07 5.82 -5.68
CA ALA A 71 -16.74 6.49 -6.93
C ALA A 71 -17.95 6.57 -7.87
N ALA A 72 -18.67 5.45 -8.02
CA ALA A 72 -19.91 5.39 -8.81
C ALA A 72 -20.99 6.33 -8.25
N GLN A 73 -21.16 6.37 -6.93
CA GLN A 73 -22.12 7.27 -6.29
C GLN A 73 -21.76 8.74 -6.51
N LYS A 74 -20.48 9.11 -6.36
CA LYS A 74 -20.01 10.47 -6.62
C LYS A 74 -20.24 10.90 -8.07
N MET A 75 -19.94 10.02 -9.03
CA MET A 75 -20.24 10.28 -10.44
C MET A 75 -21.74 10.47 -10.67
N ALA A 76 -22.58 9.60 -10.10
CA ALA A 76 -24.03 9.71 -10.22
C ALA A 76 -24.61 10.99 -9.59
N ASP A 77 -24.05 11.43 -8.45
CA ASP A 77 -24.46 12.68 -7.81
C ASP A 77 -24.05 13.91 -8.62
N VAL A 78 -22.90 13.86 -9.30
CA VAL A 78 -22.49 14.91 -10.24
C VAL A 78 -23.37 14.92 -11.49
N ASP A 79 -23.62 13.76 -12.10
CA ASP A 79 -24.49 13.63 -13.27
C ASP A 79 -25.95 14.06 -12.98
N ALA A 80 -26.43 13.81 -11.75
CA ALA A 80 -27.74 14.24 -11.29
C ALA A 80 -27.80 15.73 -10.88
N GLY A 81 -26.69 16.46 -10.93
CA GLY A 81 -26.60 17.86 -10.50
C GLY A 81 -26.74 18.06 -8.99
N LYS A 82 -26.58 17.00 -8.18
CA LYS A 82 -26.55 17.09 -6.71
C LYS A 82 -25.19 17.52 -6.18
N SER A 83 -24.14 17.40 -7.00
CA SER A 83 -22.77 17.79 -6.68
C SER A 83 -22.10 18.46 -7.87
N ASP A 84 -21.36 19.54 -7.64
CA ASP A 84 -20.52 20.19 -8.66
C ASP A 84 -19.08 19.63 -8.66
N ASP A 85 -18.76 18.67 -7.78
CA ASP A 85 -17.41 18.11 -7.62
C ASP A 85 -17.08 17.03 -8.66
N LEU A 86 -17.04 17.42 -9.93
CA LEU A 86 -16.66 16.53 -11.02
C LEU A 86 -15.22 16.03 -10.88
N VAL A 87 -14.32 16.88 -10.40
CA VAL A 87 -12.90 16.53 -10.24
C VAL A 87 -12.73 15.47 -9.16
N GLY A 88 -13.40 15.61 -8.01
CA GLY A 88 -13.37 14.62 -6.95
C GLY A 88 -14.05 13.31 -7.35
N ALA A 89 -15.12 13.34 -8.14
CA ALA A 89 -15.75 12.14 -8.70
C ALA A 89 -14.82 11.40 -9.69
N MET A 90 -14.14 12.16 -10.56
CA MET A 90 -13.18 11.61 -11.52
C MET A 90 -11.93 11.06 -10.84
N LEU A 91 -11.43 11.73 -9.79
CA LEU A 91 -10.30 11.26 -9.01
C LEU A 91 -10.64 9.99 -8.23
N ALA A 92 -11.80 9.95 -7.56
CA ALA A 92 -12.27 8.76 -6.86
C ALA A 92 -12.37 7.55 -7.80
N SER A 93 -12.80 7.77 -9.04
CA SER A 93 -12.90 6.70 -10.05
C SER A 93 -11.53 6.21 -10.53
N GLN A 94 -10.56 7.11 -10.65
CA GLN A 94 -9.18 6.73 -10.96
C GLN A 94 -8.53 5.96 -9.81
N GLU A 95 -8.78 6.38 -8.57
CA GLU A 95 -8.30 5.71 -7.37
C GLU A 95 -8.92 4.30 -7.23
N ALA A 96 -10.22 4.15 -7.44
CA ALA A 96 -10.91 2.86 -7.42
C ALA A 96 -10.33 1.90 -8.47
N ASN A 97 -10.12 2.37 -9.71
CA ASN A 97 -9.56 1.55 -10.79
C ASN A 97 -8.10 1.15 -10.52
N LEU A 98 -7.29 2.07 -9.98
CA LEU A 98 -5.92 1.78 -9.57
C LEU A 98 -5.89 0.72 -8.46
N SER A 99 -6.70 0.91 -7.42
CA SER A 99 -6.78 0.00 -6.28
C SER A 99 -7.27 -1.40 -6.70
N PHE A 100 -8.22 -1.46 -7.63
CA PHE A 100 -8.66 -2.72 -8.23
C PHE A 100 -7.54 -3.42 -9.01
N SER A 101 -6.78 -2.68 -9.83
CA SER A 101 -5.67 -3.24 -10.60
C SER A 101 -4.58 -3.82 -9.69
N MET A 102 -4.25 -3.13 -8.60
CA MET A 102 -3.31 -3.59 -7.58
C MET A 102 -3.80 -4.87 -6.90
N LEU A 103 -5.09 -4.93 -6.54
CA LEU A 103 -5.67 -6.13 -5.93
C LEU A 103 -5.62 -7.34 -6.87
N MET A 104 -5.84 -7.15 -8.16
CA MET A 104 -5.70 -8.22 -9.15
C MET A 104 -4.26 -8.72 -9.26
N GLN A 105 -3.26 -7.84 -9.16
CA GLN A 105 -1.86 -8.25 -9.11
C GLN A 105 -1.58 -9.11 -7.88
N VAL A 106 -2.05 -8.70 -6.70
CA VAL A 106 -1.91 -9.49 -5.46
C VAL A 106 -2.63 -10.83 -5.58
N ARG A 107 -3.86 -10.85 -6.10
CA ARG A 107 -4.63 -12.08 -6.35
C ARG A 107 -3.83 -13.05 -7.23
N ASN A 108 -3.25 -12.57 -8.32
CA ASN A 108 -2.48 -13.40 -9.24
C ASN A 108 -1.20 -13.93 -8.57
N LYS A 109 -0.52 -13.10 -7.76
CA LYS A 109 0.68 -13.50 -7.02
C LYS A 109 0.38 -14.58 -5.97
N VAL A 110 -0.74 -14.46 -5.26
CA VAL A 110 -1.17 -15.45 -4.25
C VAL A 110 -1.51 -16.79 -4.90
N MET A 111 -2.23 -16.76 -6.02
CA MET A 111 -2.54 -17.98 -6.77
C MET A 111 -1.26 -18.66 -7.29
N GLY A 112 -0.29 -17.89 -7.78
CA GLY A 112 1.01 -18.41 -8.19
C GLY A 112 1.79 -19.03 -7.02
N ALA A 113 1.86 -18.35 -5.88
CA ALA A 113 2.55 -18.86 -4.69
C ALA A 113 1.90 -20.15 -4.13
N MET A 114 0.57 -20.28 -4.23
CA MET A 114 -0.13 -21.52 -3.89
C MET A 114 0.20 -22.66 -4.86
N ASP A 115 0.27 -22.38 -6.16
CA ASP A 115 0.67 -23.38 -7.16
C ASP A 115 2.12 -23.83 -6.98
N GLU A 116 3.03 -22.90 -6.65
CA GLU A 116 4.43 -23.19 -6.30
C GLU A 116 4.53 -24.07 -5.04
N LEU A 117 3.75 -23.79 -4.00
CA LEU A 117 3.71 -24.61 -2.79
C LEU A 117 3.27 -26.05 -3.06
N ILE A 118 2.29 -26.24 -3.95
CA ILE A 118 1.79 -27.57 -4.33
C ILE A 118 2.82 -28.34 -5.16
N LYS A 119 3.60 -27.63 -5.98
CA LYS A 119 4.63 -28.22 -6.86
C LYS A 119 5.93 -28.55 -6.15
N LEU A 120 6.08 -28.17 -4.88
CA LEU A 120 7.27 -28.48 -4.08
C LEU A 120 7.30 -30.00 -3.83
N PRO A 121 8.22 -30.76 -4.44
CA PRO A 121 8.34 -32.17 -4.15
C PRO A 121 8.80 -32.35 -2.70
N LEU A 122 8.13 -33.25 -1.97
CA LEU A 122 8.56 -33.71 -0.65
C LEU A 122 9.89 -34.48 -0.74
#